data_AF-B2RJ09-F1
#
_entry.id   AF-B2RJ09-F1
#
_cell.length_a   1.000
_cell.length_b   1.000
_cell.length_c   1.000
_cell.angle_alpha   90.00
_cell.angle_beta   90.00
_cell.angle_gamma   90.00
#
_symmetry.space_group_name_H-M   'P 1'
#
loop_
_entity.id
_entity.type
_entity.pdbx_description
1 polymer ?
#
loop_
_entity_poly.entity_id
_entity_poly.type
_entity_poly.pdbx_seq_one_letter_code
_entity_poly.pdbx_strand_id
1 'polypeptide(L)' 'MENNADSYVLVLEDRSRVQSPTEAGHLSVVSSMDEAGRVKTVEPTEANQTAFMK' A
#
# COMPACT_ATOMS: atom_id res chain seq x y z
N MET A 1 23.65 11.51 -15.19
CA MET A 1 23.18 11.15 -13.84
C MET A 1 22.05 10.15 -14.06
N GLU A 2 22.27 8.88 -13.75
CA GLU A 2 21.16 7.93 -13.71
C GLU A 2 20.25 8.36 -12.56
N ASN A 3 19.03 8.75 -12.92
CA ASN A 3 18.01 9.09 -11.95
C ASN A 3 17.36 7.77 -11.51
N ASN A 4 18.08 6.97 -10.74
CA ASN A 4 17.54 5.78 -10.08
C ASN A 4 16.66 6.27 -8.91
N ALA A 5 15.52 6.87 -9.25
CA ALA A 5 14.47 7.10 -8.27
C ALA A 5 13.91 5.72 -7.95
N ASP A 6 14.38 5.13 -6.86
CA ASP A 6 13.80 3.89 -6.34
C ASP A 6 12.28 4.09 -6.20
N SER A 7 11.50 3.29 -6.93
CA SER A 7 10.04 3.30 -6.82
C SER A 7 9.67 2.61 -5.50
N TYR A 8 9.17 3.39 -4.54
CA TYR A 8 8.70 2.89 -3.25
C TYR A 8 7.18 2.75 -3.24
N VAL A 9 6.70 1.71 -2.56
CA VAL A 9 5.28 1.45 -2.31
C VAL A 9 5.01 1.52 -0.81
N LEU A 10 4.04 2.34 -0.41
CA LEU A 10 3.60 2.42 0.98
C LEU A 10 2.45 1.42 1.21
N VAL A 11 2.61 0.55 2.20
CA VAL A 11 1.61 -0.45 2.59
C VAL A 11 1.13 -0.16 4.01
N LEU A 12 -0.18 -0.19 4.22
CA LEU A 12 -0.81 -0.05 5.53
C LEU A 12 -1.38 -1.41 5.96
N GLU A 13 -1.08 -1.81 7.19
CA GLU A 13 -1.61 -3.02 7.81
C GLU A 13 -2.65 -2.64 8.88
N ASP A 14 -3.88 -3.11 8.72
CA ASP A 14 -4.91 -3.03 9.75
C ASP A 14 -4.92 -4.32 10.58
N ARG A 15 -4.47 -4.21 11.82
CA ARG A 15 -4.45 -5.31 12.80
C ARG A 15 -5.62 -5.28 13.79
N SER A 16 -6.59 -4.40 13.63
CA SER A 16 -7.71 -4.23 14.58
C SER A 16 -8.56 -5.49 14.80
N ARG A 17 -8.53 -6.43 13.84
CA ARG A 17 -9.29 -7.69 13.86
C ARG A 17 -8.42 -8.94 14.00
N VAL A 18 -7.11 -8.77 14.17
CA VAL A 18 -6.16 -9.89 14.25
C VAL A 18 -6.27 -10.56 15.61
N GLN A 19 -6.36 -11.89 15.63
CA GLN A 19 -6.56 -12.66 16.88
C GLN A 19 -5.25 -13.23 17.45
N SER A 20 -4.19 -13.27 16.63
CA SER A 20 -2.87 -13.79 17.03
C SER A 20 -1.75 -12.82 16.63
N PRO A 21 -0.71 -12.65 17.47
CA PRO A 21 0.49 -11.88 17.11
C PRO A 21 1.19 -12.37 15.83
N THR A 22 1.04 -13.65 15.49
CA THR A 22 1.70 -14.27 14.32
C THR A 22 0.90 -14.14 13.02
N GLU A 23 -0.36 -13.68 13.10
CA GLU A 23 -1.22 -13.48 11.94
C GLU A 23 -0.97 -12.08 11.35
N ALA A 24 -0.97 -12.00 10.02
CA ALA A 24 -0.91 -10.72 9.32
C ALA A 24 -2.28 -10.04 9.33
N GLY A 25 -2.30 -8.73 9.52
CA GLY A 25 -3.49 -7.91 9.37
C GLY A 25 -3.94 -7.76 7.91
N HIS A 26 -5.04 -7.03 7.72
CA HIS A 26 -5.49 -6.69 6.38
C HIS A 26 -4.54 -5.65 5.77
N LEU A 27 -3.91 -6.01 4.65
CA LEU A 27 -2.96 -5.15 3.95
C LEU A 27 -3.66 -4.33 2.87
N SER A 28 -3.24 -3.07 2.74
CA SER A 28 -3.69 -2.17 1.67
C SER A 28 -2.54 -1.30 1.17
N VAL A 29 -2.54 -0.96 -0.12
CA VAL A 29 -1.49 -0.15 -0.76
C VAL A 29 -1.99 1.27 -0.96
N VAL A 30 -1.17 2.25 -0.58
CA VAL A 30 -1.47 3.67 -0.85
C VAL A 30 -1.37 3.94 -2.35
N SER A 31 -2.49 4.37 -2.94
CA SER A 31 -2.57 4.62 -4.38
C SER A 31 -2.55 6.10 -4.75
N SER A 32 -3.08 6.96 -3.87
CA SER A 32 -3.16 8.41 -4.11
C SER A 32 -3.55 9.16 -2.83
N MET A 33 -3.56 10.49 -2.93
CA MET A 33 -4.08 11.40 -1.91
C MET A 33 -5.12 12.31 -2.54
N ASP A 34 -6.22 12.57 -1.86
CA ASP A 34 -7.20 13.56 -2.32
C ASP A 34 -6.75 15.01 -2.02
N GLU A 35 -7.49 15.99 -2.55
CA GLU A 35 -7.18 17.42 -2.38
C GLU A 35 -7.23 17.89 -0.91
N ALA A 36 -7.91 17.13 -0.04
CA ALA A 36 -7.99 17.41 1.39
C ALA A 36 -6.89 16.69 2.19
N GLY A 37 -5.95 16.00 1.53
CA GLY A 37 -4.86 15.29 2.16
C GLY A 37 -5.20 13.88 2.67
N ARG A 38 -6.37 13.33 2.32
CA ARG A 38 -6.74 11.97 2.74
C ARG A 38 -6.14 10.94 1.81
N VAL A 39 -5.55 9.93 2.42
CA VAL A 39 -4.92 8.81 1.71
C VAL A 39 -6.00 7.88 1.17
N LYS A 40 -5.90 7.51 -0.10
CA LYS A 40 -6.67 6.44 -0.72
C LYS A 40 -5.83 5.19 -0.78
N THR A 41 -6.45 4.05 -0.51
CA THR A 41 -5.81 2.74 -0.58
C THR A 41 -6.53 1.83 -1.56
N VAL A 42 -5.84 0.79 -2.00
CA VAL A 42 -6.38 -0.29 -2.83
C VAL A 42 -5.87 -1.63 -2.31
N GLU A 43 -6.58 -2.71 -2.64
CA GLU A 43 -6.17 -4.05 -2.23
C GLU A 43 -4.88 -4.49 -2.97
N PRO A 44 -3.94 -5.15 -2.27
CA PRO A 44 -2.68 -5.64 -2.83
C PRO A 44 -2.90 -6.96 -3.60
N THR A 45 -3.76 -6.94 -4.61
CA THR A 45 -3.98 -8.10 -5.49
C THR A 45 -2.96 -8.11 -6.63
N GLU A 46 -2.72 -9.29 -7.22
CA GLU A 46 -1.84 -9.43 -8.40
C GLU A 46 -2.30 -8.53 -9.55
N ALA A 47 -3.61 -8.39 -9.74
CA ALA A 47 -4.20 -7.53 -10.77
C ALA A 47 -3.85 -6.04 -10.59
N ASN A 48 -3.60 -5.60 -9.35
CA ASN A 48 -3.25 -4.22 -9.03
C ASN A 48 -1.73 -3.97 -9.00
N GLN A 49 -0.90 -5.02 -9.11
CA GLN A 49 0.55 -4.92 -8.93
C GLN A 49 1.21 -3.94 -9.91
N THR A 50 0.81 -3.96 -11.18
CA THR A 50 1.32 -3.06 -12.23
C THR A 50 0.95 -1.59 -12.01
N ALA A 51 -0.02 -1.29 -11.14
CA ALA A 51 -0.34 0.07 -10.78
C ALA A 51 0.59 0.65 -9.71
N PHE A 52 1.33 -0.20 -8.97
CA PHE A 52 2.16 0.20 -7.82
C PHE A 52 3.60 0.57 -8.20
N MET A 53 4.14 -0.06 -9.24
CA MET A 53 5.53 0.11 -9.67
C MET A 53 5.55 0.65 -11.10
N LYS A 54 5.78 1.96 -11.22
CA LYS A 54 6.00 2.65 -12.50
C LYS A 54 7.48 2.86 -12.76
#